data_AF-A0A098LKG6-F1
#
_entry.id   AF-A0A098LKG6-F1
#
_cell.length_a   1.000
_cell.length_b   1.000
_cell.length_c   1.000
_cell.angle_alpha   90.00
_cell.angle_beta   90.00
_cell.angle_gamma   90.00
#
_symmetry.space_group_name_H-M   'P 1'
#
loop_
_entity.id
_entity.type
_entity.pdbx_description
1 polymer ?
#
loop_
_entity_poly.entity_id
_entity_poly.type
_entity_poly.pdbx_seq_one_letter_code
_entity_poly.pdbx_strand_id
1 'polypeptide(L)'
;MDRTAKYKGILGADDDLFYVLKIKTLGKGTKYYVEAYNKNNFAQKFSVNLELDGIDGAETDPAHFQVNSYAMNGKVYVFFGAYYGKEKEKMLLSISVDKNGVLSKEKEIMRTFVEDPETSFFHLSLSPDRKKVALINEIRLRKAPQHVSVLICDANTLEPLNNFTLPKEYGRGGIYSGNYVIDNSGNFYFSFNYLTSSDKVGLALGSIPFKSKGMKAIELNLSSQKEMHNGVLKINSFDNTISINGMFKDEVIKEKKPKQLVERKVGIFTYKIDMEKFAIISSFETYLSKEVYISLSYMNIVTPFLPGDKLYTADDILFTENASYFIASVSYTVKSNTTYNVSDEIIVTKINPEGKIEWMKTIPKSTSDKAISYNSVVFNDDVYFLFLEHPKNAKFDYKEYVGGTYEPIRKLDGANVVCYSLSKSGQLNKTFLYENKDFSFYPHSQNFFLDKNNGLLMHFVKGGSEKFGKVTIK
;
A
#
# COMPACT_ATOMS: atom_id res chain seq x y z
N MET A 1 -19.46 21.10 16.13
CA MET A 1 -18.33 20.65 15.30
C MET A 1 -18.23 19.15 15.44
N ASP A 2 -18.19 18.47 14.30
CA ASP A 2 -18.58 17.06 14.16
C ASP A 2 -17.68 16.09 14.93
N ARG A 3 -18.33 15.25 15.75
CA ARG A 3 -17.72 14.16 16.53
C ARG A 3 -17.40 13.02 15.56
N THR A 4 -16.26 13.09 14.88
CA THR A 4 -15.91 12.08 13.88
C THR A 4 -15.23 10.89 14.53
N ALA A 5 -15.99 9.80 14.71
CA ALA A 5 -15.36 8.49 14.79
C ALA A 5 -14.65 8.24 13.44
N LYS A 6 -13.36 7.92 13.50
CA LYS A 6 -12.56 7.50 12.34
C LYS A 6 -12.37 6.00 12.43
N TYR A 7 -12.86 5.29 11.44
CA TYR A 7 -12.60 3.87 11.33
C TYR A 7 -11.21 3.66 10.73
N LYS A 8 -10.34 2.89 11.40
CA LYS A 8 -9.03 2.59 10.83
C LYS A 8 -9.17 1.46 9.82
N GLY A 9 -9.81 0.34 10.18
CA GLY A 9 -9.90 -0.76 9.24
C GLY A 9 -10.48 -2.06 9.77
N ILE A 10 -10.84 -2.95 8.84
CA ILE A 10 -10.95 -4.39 9.07
C ILE A 10 -9.53 -4.92 9.24
N LEU A 11 -9.24 -5.52 10.40
CA LEU A 11 -7.90 -5.96 10.81
C LEU A 11 -7.56 -7.37 10.34
N GLY A 12 -8.59 -8.10 9.93
CA GLY A 12 -8.54 -9.51 9.58
C GLY A 12 -9.75 -10.25 10.13
N ALA A 13 -9.76 -11.55 9.92
CA ALA A 13 -10.92 -12.38 10.23
C ALA A 13 -10.50 -13.83 10.48
N ASP A 14 -11.26 -14.54 11.32
CA ASP A 14 -11.09 -15.98 11.59
C ASP A 14 -12.23 -16.78 10.94
N ASP A 15 -12.66 -17.92 11.50
CA ASP A 15 -13.74 -18.70 10.89
C ASP A 15 -15.11 -18.00 11.00
N ASP A 16 -15.41 -17.40 12.15
CA ASP A 16 -16.75 -16.90 12.48
C ASP A 16 -16.80 -15.38 12.63
N LEU A 17 -15.66 -14.75 12.92
CA LEU A 17 -15.55 -13.35 13.27
C LEU A 17 -14.66 -12.58 12.31
N PHE A 18 -14.99 -11.31 12.11
CA PHE A 18 -14.04 -10.32 11.61
C PHE A 18 -13.82 -9.24 12.65
N TYR A 19 -12.62 -8.67 12.63
CA TYR A 19 -12.15 -7.74 13.64
C TYR A 19 -11.90 -6.37 13.02
N VAL A 20 -12.04 -5.37 13.87
CA VAL A 20 -12.13 -3.97 13.49
C VAL A 20 -11.35 -3.13 14.48
N LEU A 21 -10.63 -2.12 13.99
CA LEU A 21 -10.10 -1.04 14.84
C LEU A 21 -10.86 0.26 14.56
N LYS A 22 -11.53 0.76 15.59
CA LYS A 22 -12.30 1.99 15.56
C LYS A 22 -11.66 3.05 16.45
N ILE A 23 -11.50 4.25 15.91
CA ILE A 23 -10.90 5.39 16.60
C ILE A 23 -12.00 6.43 16.84
N LYS A 24 -12.16 6.92 18.07
CA LYS A 24 -13.13 7.95 18.43
C LYS A 24 -12.42 9.11 19.10
N THR A 25 -12.32 10.24 18.40
CA THR A 25 -11.82 11.49 19.00
C THR A 25 -12.98 12.20 19.72
N LEU A 26 -12.85 12.36 21.04
CA LEU A 26 -13.88 12.90 21.91
C LEU A 26 -13.31 14.07 22.72
N GLY A 27 -13.33 15.30 22.20
CA GLY A 27 -13.06 16.56 22.93
C GLY A 27 -11.72 16.66 23.69
N LYS A 28 -11.52 15.84 24.72
CA LYS A 28 -10.34 15.73 25.58
C LYS A 28 -9.43 14.52 25.30
N GLY A 29 -9.63 13.76 24.21
CA GLY A 29 -8.73 12.63 23.88
C GLY A 29 -9.21 11.76 22.72
N THR A 30 -8.39 10.76 22.37
CA THR A 30 -8.67 9.79 21.30
C THR A 30 -8.76 8.38 21.87
N LYS A 31 -9.94 7.77 21.75
CA LYS A 31 -10.18 6.39 22.21
C LYS A 31 -10.06 5.40 21.07
N TYR A 32 -9.56 4.20 21.38
CA TYR A 32 -9.35 3.13 20.43
C TYR A 32 -10.16 1.91 20.86
N TYR A 33 -10.92 1.34 19.94
CA TYR A 33 -11.75 0.18 20.20
C TYR A 33 -11.39 -0.94 19.24
N VAL A 34 -11.16 -2.13 19.79
CA VAL A 34 -11.22 -3.37 19.00
C VAL A 34 -12.63 -3.91 19.09
N GLU A 35 -13.25 -4.09 17.94
CA GLU A 35 -14.60 -4.62 17.81
C GLU A 35 -14.55 -5.93 17.02
N ALA A 36 -15.41 -6.88 17.40
CA ALA A 36 -15.58 -8.13 16.67
C ALA A 36 -17.02 -8.30 16.25
N TYR A 37 -17.22 -8.82 15.05
CA TYR A 37 -18.51 -8.98 14.42
C TYR A 37 -18.63 -10.37 13.82
N ASN A 38 -19.82 -10.97 13.92
CA ASN A 38 -20.10 -12.25 13.26
C ASN A 38 -20.15 -12.05 11.73
N LYS A 39 -19.45 -12.91 10.99
CA LYS A 39 -19.33 -12.82 9.52
C LYS A 39 -20.63 -13.05 8.75
N ASN A 40 -21.57 -13.80 9.34
CA ASN A 40 -22.78 -14.25 8.65
C ASN A 40 -23.91 -13.25 8.80
N ASN A 41 -24.05 -12.62 9.98
CA ASN A 41 -25.15 -11.70 10.27
C ASN A 41 -24.70 -10.28 10.67
N PHE A 42 -23.38 -10.01 10.70
CA PHE A 42 -22.79 -8.73 11.08
C PHE A 42 -23.16 -8.24 12.48
N ALA A 43 -23.67 -9.11 13.36
CA ALA A 43 -23.95 -8.76 14.74
C ALA A 43 -22.63 -8.52 15.50
N GLN A 44 -22.54 -7.38 16.19
CA GLN A 44 -21.39 -7.08 17.03
C GLN A 44 -21.36 -8.06 18.22
N LYS A 45 -20.23 -8.77 18.38
CA LYS A 45 -19.98 -9.68 19.49
C LYS A 45 -19.45 -8.93 20.71
N PHE A 46 -18.47 -8.06 20.50
CA PHE A 46 -17.89 -7.21 21.55
C PHE A 46 -17.34 -5.89 20.99
N SER A 47 -17.14 -4.92 21.87
CA SER A 47 -16.40 -3.68 21.63
C SER A 47 -15.58 -3.38 22.87
N VAL A 48 -14.25 -3.42 22.75
CA VAL A 48 -13.30 -3.29 23.86
C VAL A 48 -12.49 -2.02 23.66
N ASN A 49 -12.55 -1.10 24.62
CA ASN A 49 -11.66 0.06 24.66
C ASN A 49 -10.24 -0.43 25.01
N LEU A 50 -9.23 0.01 24.26
CA LEU A 50 -7.84 -0.34 24.51
C LEU A 50 -7.21 0.44 25.67
N GLU A 51 -7.90 1.46 26.19
CA GLU A 51 -7.45 2.26 27.33
C GLU A 51 -6.06 2.88 27.13
N LEU A 52 -5.78 3.37 25.91
CA LEU A 52 -4.50 4.03 25.60
C LEU A 52 -4.37 5.44 26.20
N ASP A 53 -5.45 5.95 26.79
CA ASP A 53 -5.45 7.23 27.49
C ASP A 53 -4.70 7.04 28.83
N GLY A 54 -3.58 7.75 29.03
CA GLY A 54 -2.86 7.74 30.31
C GLY A 54 -1.78 6.67 30.45
N ILE A 55 -1.07 6.35 29.36
CA ILE A 55 0.22 5.66 29.46
C ILE A 55 1.15 6.57 30.28
N ASP A 56 1.46 6.15 31.50
CA ASP A 56 2.22 6.94 32.46
C ASP A 56 3.54 7.43 31.85
N GLY A 57 3.69 8.76 31.75
CA GLY A 57 4.89 9.42 31.23
C GLY A 57 4.91 9.67 29.71
N ALA A 58 3.98 9.13 28.94
CA ALA A 58 3.89 9.41 27.50
C ALA A 58 3.24 10.79 27.24
N GLU A 59 3.87 11.62 26.40
CA GLU A 59 3.46 13.01 26.13
C GLU A 59 2.55 13.15 24.91
N THR A 60 2.34 12.07 24.16
CA THR A 60 1.83 12.14 22.78
C THR A 60 0.69 11.15 22.57
N ASP A 61 -0.44 11.67 22.08
CA ASP A 61 -1.62 10.86 21.74
C ASP A 61 -1.22 9.85 20.65
N PRO A 62 -1.53 8.54 20.80
CA PRO A 62 -1.32 7.52 19.78
C PRO A 62 -1.85 7.89 18.39
N ALA A 63 -2.77 8.85 18.27
CA ALA A 63 -3.29 9.36 17.00
C ALA A 63 -2.22 10.10 16.18
N HIS A 64 -1.23 10.67 16.84
CA HIS A 64 -0.06 11.28 16.21
C HIS A 64 0.93 10.21 15.71
N PHE A 65 0.78 8.96 16.15
CA PHE A 65 1.62 7.86 15.70
C PHE A 65 0.85 6.85 14.84
N GLN A 66 1.60 6.17 13.97
CA GLN A 66 1.04 5.13 13.12
C GLN A 66 0.64 3.93 14.00
N VAL A 67 -0.67 3.74 14.21
CA VAL A 67 -1.19 2.50 14.83
C VAL A 67 -1.17 1.37 13.80
N ASN A 68 -0.42 0.30 14.05
CA ASN A 68 -0.41 -0.89 13.20
C ASN A 68 -1.17 -2.02 13.88
N SER A 69 -1.68 -2.98 13.12
CA SER A 69 -2.48 -4.07 13.71
C SER A 69 -2.65 -5.23 12.76
N TYR A 70 -2.83 -6.42 13.31
CA TYR A 70 -3.27 -7.60 12.58
C TYR A 70 -4.08 -8.54 13.48
N ALA A 71 -4.94 -9.35 12.87
CA ALA A 71 -5.61 -10.46 13.53
C ALA A 71 -4.97 -11.80 13.15
N MET A 72 -4.85 -12.72 14.12
CA MET A 72 -4.42 -14.10 13.92
C MET A 72 -4.94 -15.01 15.05
N ASN A 73 -5.38 -16.22 14.72
CA ASN A 73 -5.81 -17.25 15.69
C ASN A 73 -6.84 -16.74 16.72
N GLY A 74 -7.80 -15.93 16.28
CA GLY A 74 -8.81 -15.35 17.17
C GLY A 74 -8.24 -14.33 18.16
N LYS A 75 -7.11 -13.70 17.85
CA LYS A 75 -6.50 -12.65 18.64
C LYS A 75 -6.11 -11.47 17.75
N VAL A 76 -6.41 -10.27 18.20
CA VAL A 76 -6.04 -9.02 17.54
C VAL A 76 -4.85 -8.44 18.27
N TYR A 77 -3.79 -8.13 17.53
CA TYR A 77 -2.64 -7.38 18.02
C TYR A 77 -2.72 -5.94 17.51
N VAL A 78 -2.64 -4.99 18.43
CA VAL A 78 -2.57 -3.56 18.13
C VAL A 78 -1.22 -3.05 18.61
N PHE A 79 -0.53 -2.31 17.73
CA PHE A 79 0.77 -1.72 17.97
C PHE A 79 0.66 -0.21 17.84
N PHE A 80 1.26 0.52 18.76
CA PHE A 80 1.24 1.98 18.74
C PHE A 80 2.53 2.56 19.30
N GLY A 81 2.87 3.75 18.83
CA GLY A 81 4.01 4.50 19.34
C GLY A 81 3.63 5.28 20.59
N ALA A 82 4.52 5.35 21.56
CA ALA A 82 4.45 6.28 22.68
C ALA A 82 5.79 7.03 22.79
N TYR A 83 5.75 8.36 22.95
CA TYR A 83 6.94 9.18 23.15
C TYR A 83 6.97 9.80 24.54
N TYR A 84 8.10 9.64 25.19
CA TYR A 84 8.41 10.05 26.55
C TYR A 84 9.43 11.18 26.46
N GLY A 85 8.95 12.43 26.47
CA GLY A 85 9.77 13.58 26.08
C GLY A 85 10.85 13.97 27.08
N LYS A 86 10.66 13.67 28.37
CA LYS A 86 11.70 13.86 29.40
C LYS A 86 12.92 12.98 29.14
N GLU A 87 12.68 11.73 28.76
CA GLU A 87 13.70 10.73 28.46
C GLU A 87 14.19 10.82 27.01
N LYS A 88 13.46 11.54 26.14
CA LYS A 88 13.63 11.55 24.68
C LYS A 88 13.60 10.13 24.10
N GLU A 89 12.65 9.33 24.55
CA GLU A 89 12.50 7.95 24.14
C GLU A 89 11.18 7.72 23.42
N LYS A 90 11.22 6.94 22.35
CA LYS A 90 10.03 6.45 21.66
C LYS A 90 9.97 4.94 21.75
N MET A 91 8.80 4.46 22.15
CA MET A 91 8.53 3.04 22.34
C MET A 91 7.50 2.56 21.33
N LEU A 92 7.67 1.33 20.88
CA LEU A 92 6.62 0.55 20.24
C LEU A 92 6.01 -0.35 21.30
N LEU A 93 4.73 -0.13 21.58
CA LEU A 93 3.97 -0.87 22.56
C LEU A 93 2.96 -1.76 21.83
N SER A 94 2.57 -2.87 22.45
CA SER A 94 1.52 -3.75 21.95
C SER A 94 0.50 -4.08 23.02
N ILE A 95 -0.77 -4.08 22.61
CA ILE A 95 -1.89 -4.62 23.37
C ILE A 95 -2.61 -5.61 22.48
N SER A 96 -3.25 -6.61 23.09
CA SER A 96 -4.01 -7.60 22.35
C SER A 96 -5.39 -7.84 22.94
N VAL A 97 -6.32 -8.24 22.06
CA VAL A 97 -7.69 -8.58 22.42
C VAL A 97 -8.00 -9.96 21.85
N ASP A 98 -8.42 -10.89 22.70
CA ASP A 98 -8.80 -12.23 22.26
C ASP A 98 -10.23 -12.28 21.66
N LYS A 99 -10.62 -13.45 21.14
CA LYS A 99 -11.93 -13.68 20.51
C LYS A 99 -13.13 -13.52 21.45
N ASN A 100 -12.89 -13.40 22.76
CA ASN A 100 -13.90 -13.20 23.78
C ASN A 100 -13.92 -11.73 24.26
N GLY A 101 -13.06 -10.87 23.72
CA GLY A 101 -12.95 -9.47 24.12
C GLY A 101 -12.10 -9.27 25.37
N VAL A 102 -11.25 -10.22 25.74
CA VAL A 102 -10.35 -10.06 26.89
C VAL A 102 -9.12 -9.29 26.45
N LEU A 103 -8.89 -8.15 27.10
CA LEU A 103 -7.75 -7.26 26.88
C LEU A 103 -6.50 -7.80 27.62
N SER A 104 -5.35 -7.85 26.95
CA SER A 104 -4.07 -8.12 27.59
C SER A 104 -3.52 -6.86 28.27
N LYS A 105 -2.57 -7.05 29.19
CA LYS A 105 -1.70 -5.93 29.59
C LYS A 105 -0.88 -5.45 28.39
N GLU A 106 -0.45 -4.19 28.48
CA GLU A 106 0.54 -3.62 27.57
C GLU A 106 1.87 -4.39 27.64
N LYS A 107 2.46 -4.63 26.47
CA LYS A 107 3.80 -5.22 26.32
C LYS A 107 4.67 -4.22 25.58
N GLU A 108 5.80 -3.83 26.18
CA GLU A 108 6.85 -3.11 25.47
C GLU A 108 7.52 -4.05 24.46
N ILE A 109 7.64 -3.58 23.21
CA ILE A 109 8.21 -4.37 22.12
C ILE A 109 9.57 -3.83 21.69
N MET A 110 9.67 -2.51 21.50
CA MET A 110 10.91 -1.83 21.12
C MET A 110 10.99 -0.48 21.82
N ARG A 111 12.21 -0.04 22.12
CA ARG A 111 12.51 1.28 22.67
C ARG A 111 13.68 1.87 21.93
N THR A 112 13.62 3.17 21.66
CA THR A 112 14.69 3.90 20.98
C THR A 112 14.81 5.31 21.50
N PHE A 113 16.03 5.85 21.52
CA PHE A 113 16.26 7.25 21.77
C PHE A 113 15.99 8.05 20.48
N VAL A 114 15.15 9.09 20.59
CA VAL A 114 14.86 10.03 19.49
C VAL A 114 14.66 11.43 20.05
N GLU A 115 15.40 12.41 19.50
CA GLU A 115 15.22 13.80 19.90
C GLU A 115 13.90 14.40 19.40
N ASP A 116 13.48 13.97 18.22
CA ASP A 116 12.24 14.39 17.57
C ASP A 116 11.41 13.14 17.23
N PRO A 117 10.24 12.94 17.86
CA PRO A 117 9.42 11.76 17.63
C PRO A 117 8.86 11.66 16.20
N GLU A 118 8.83 12.76 15.43
CA GLU A 118 8.40 12.76 14.03
C GLU A 118 9.45 12.14 13.09
N THR A 119 10.68 11.95 13.57
CA THR A 119 11.76 11.34 12.78
C THR A 119 11.78 9.81 12.84
N SER A 120 11.00 9.20 13.74
CA SER A 120 10.94 7.74 13.89
C SER A 120 9.60 7.17 13.41
N PHE A 121 9.68 6.11 12.62
CA PHE A 121 8.53 5.43 12.02
C PHE A 121 8.58 3.94 12.37
N PHE A 122 7.44 3.40 12.80
CA PHE A 122 7.30 1.97 13.06
C PHE A 122 6.56 1.31 11.91
N HIS A 123 7.16 0.27 11.33
CA HIS A 123 6.56 -0.56 10.28
C HIS A 123 6.38 -1.99 10.77
N LEU A 124 5.46 -2.70 10.11
CA LEU A 124 5.16 -4.09 10.37
C LEU A 124 5.12 -4.85 9.06
N SER A 125 5.70 -6.05 9.05
CA SER A 125 5.63 -6.98 7.92
C SER A 125 5.39 -8.40 8.42
N LEU A 126 4.35 -9.06 7.92
CA LEU A 126 4.03 -10.45 8.24
C LEU A 126 4.65 -11.38 7.19
N SER A 127 5.14 -12.55 7.61
CA SER A 127 5.50 -13.61 6.67
C SER A 127 4.26 -14.08 5.89
N PRO A 128 4.40 -14.64 4.68
CA PRO A 128 3.27 -15.16 3.91
C PRO A 128 2.40 -16.17 4.69
N ASP A 129 3.02 -17.05 5.49
CA ASP A 129 2.32 -17.99 6.37
C ASP A 129 1.79 -17.36 7.67
N ARG A 130 2.04 -16.07 7.86
CA ARG A 130 1.69 -15.22 9.02
C ARG A 130 2.25 -15.71 10.36
N LYS A 131 3.19 -16.65 10.38
CA LYS A 131 3.78 -17.17 11.64
C LYS A 131 4.85 -16.28 12.22
N LYS A 132 5.46 -15.41 11.42
CA LYS A 132 6.47 -14.44 11.86
C LYS A 132 6.03 -13.01 11.54
N VAL A 133 6.46 -12.10 12.38
CA VAL A 133 6.28 -10.66 12.18
C VAL A 133 7.63 -9.97 12.32
N ALA A 134 7.99 -9.14 11.34
CA ALA A 134 9.07 -8.17 11.45
C ALA A 134 8.48 -6.84 11.94
N LEU A 135 9.04 -6.32 13.02
CA LEU A 135 8.76 -5.02 13.59
C LEU A 135 9.97 -4.14 13.33
N ILE A 136 9.76 -3.09 12.56
CA ILE A 136 10.84 -2.25 12.03
C ILE A 136 10.71 -0.87 12.66
N ASN A 137 11.79 -0.38 13.26
CA ASN A 137 11.92 1.01 13.67
C ASN A 137 12.88 1.71 12.72
N GLU A 138 12.36 2.71 12.01
CA GLU A 138 13.08 3.49 11.01
C GLU A 138 13.26 4.93 11.51
N ILE A 139 14.50 5.41 11.63
CA ILE A 139 14.83 6.76 12.07
C ILE A 139 15.44 7.56 10.91
N ARG A 140 14.80 8.68 10.56
CA ARG A 140 15.18 9.59 9.48
C ARG A 140 15.60 10.95 10.04
N LEU A 141 16.89 11.13 10.24
CA LEU A 141 17.45 12.41 10.68
C LEU A 141 17.90 13.25 9.47
N ARG A 142 17.72 14.57 9.55
CA ARG A 142 18.17 15.49 8.50
C ARG A 142 19.70 15.45 8.40
N LYS A 143 20.23 15.21 7.20
CA LYS A 143 21.67 15.15 6.91
C LYS A 143 22.45 14.05 7.66
N ALA A 144 21.78 13.01 8.16
CA ALA A 144 22.45 11.84 8.71
C ALA A 144 22.00 10.56 7.99
N PRO A 145 22.81 9.48 8.03
CA PRO A 145 22.37 8.19 7.51
C PRO A 145 21.11 7.70 8.22
N GLN A 146 20.23 7.06 7.45
CA GLN A 146 19.06 6.38 7.99
C GLN A 146 19.51 5.30 8.98
N HIS A 147 18.79 5.15 10.08
CA HIS A 147 19.00 4.05 11.02
C HIS A 147 17.75 3.18 11.07
N VAL A 148 17.92 1.89 10.80
CA VAL A 148 16.80 0.93 10.76
C VAL A 148 17.13 -0.26 11.63
N SER A 149 16.30 -0.49 12.64
CA SER A 149 16.39 -1.66 13.52
C SER A 149 15.19 -2.56 13.29
N VAL A 150 15.44 -3.86 13.21
CA VAL A 150 14.43 -4.89 12.91
C VAL A 150 14.42 -5.90 14.04
N LEU A 151 13.22 -6.17 14.57
CA LEU A 151 12.93 -7.23 15.51
C LEU A 151 12.01 -8.24 14.83
N ILE A 152 12.43 -9.50 14.72
CA ILE A 152 11.61 -10.59 14.23
C ILE A 152 11.04 -11.33 15.43
N CYS A 153 9.72 -11.47 15.48
CA CYS A 153 9.01 -12.20 16.52
C CYS A 153 8.17 -13.34 15.95
N ASP A 154 7.82 -14.29 16.82
CA ASP A 154 6.67 -15.16 16.58
C ASP A 154 5.40 -14.28 16.55
N ALA A 155 4.61 -14.39 15.48
CA ALA A 155 3.44 -13.53 15.32
C ALA A 155 2.30 -13.88 16.29
N ASN A 156 2.30 -15.07 16.89
CA ASN A 156 1.24 -15.49 17.80
C ASN A 156 1.55 -15.14 19.25
N THR A 157 2.81 -15.01 19.64
CA THR A 157 3.21 -14.73 21.04
C THR A 157 3.93 -13.40 21.20
N LEU A 158 4.40 -12.81 20.10
CA LEU A 158 5.34 -11.69 20.08
C LEU A 158 6.63 -11.99 20.86
N GLU A 159 7.01 -13.26 20.98
CA GLU A 159 8.31 -13.62 21.55
C GLU A 159 9.42 -13.33 20.54
N PRO A 160 10.49 -12.63 20.94
CA PRO A 160 11.62 -12.33 20.08
C PRO A 160 12.26 -13.62 19.54
N LEU A 161 12.44 -13.68 18.23
CA LEU A 161 13.15 -14.77 17.55
C LEU A 161 14.52 -14.33 17.05
N ASN A 162 14.64 -13.09 16.57
CA ASN A 162 15.90 -12.50 16.13
C ASN A 162 15.83 -10.97 16.07
N ASN A 163 16.97 -10.29 16.06
CA ASN A 163 17.07 -8.86 15.82
C ASN A 163 18.36 -8.49 15.08
N PHE A 164 18.30 -7.41 14.31
CA PHE A 164 19.46 -6.83 13.64
C PHE A 164 19.20 -5.37 13.26
N THR A 165 20.28 -4.66 12.93
CA THR A 165 20.25 -3.31 12.39
C THR A 165 20.69 -3.36 10.94
N LEU A 166 20.02 -2.62 10.05
CA LEU A 166 20.44 -2.50 8.66
C LEU A 166 21.76 -1.72 8.57
N PRO A 167 22.63 -2.05 7.61
CA PRO A 167 23.82 -1.25 7.36
C PRO A 167 23.42 0.17 6.97
N LYS A 168 24.24 1.15 7.35
CA LYS A 168 24.00 2.56 7.04
C LYS A 168 24.48 2.95 5.64
N GLU A 169 25.36 2.14 5.07
CA GLU A 169 26.11 2.44 3.86
C GLU A 169 26.18 1.23 2.95
N TYR A 170 26.27 1.50 1.65
CA TYR A 170 26.53 0.51 0.61
C TYR A 170 27.43 1.15 -0.45
N GLY A 171 28.56 0.51 -0.75
CA GLY A 171 29.58 1.09 -1.61
C GLY A 171 30.22 2.34 -0.97
N ARG A 172 30.03 3.52 -1.58
CA ARG A 172 30.64 4.79 -1.14
C ARG A 172 29.65 5.78 -0.50
N GLY A 173 28.38 5.38 -0.32
CA GLY A 173 27.33 6.29 0.10
C GLY A 173 26.41 5.70 1.16
N GLY A 174 25.75 6.60 1.90
CA GLY A 174 24.66 6.23 2.79
C GLY A 174 23.47 5.68 2.00
N ILE A 175 22.73 4.76 2.61
CA ILE A 175 21.53 4.18 2.00
C ILE A 175 20.26 4.77 2.56
N TYR A 176 19.22 4.79 1.73
CA TYR A 176 17.85 5.04 2.15
C TYR A 176 16.98 3.84 1.77
N SER A 177 16.58 3.08 2.77
CA SER A 177 15.82 1.84 2.64
C SER A 177 14.32 2.03 2.84
N GLY A 178 13.54 1.10 2.30
CA GLY A 178 12.09 1.02 2.43
C GLY A 178 11.56 -0.28 1.81
N ASN A 179 10.24 -0.43 1.75
CA ASN A 179 9.56 -1.65 1.28
C ASN A 179 10.09 -2.90 1.99
N TYR A 180 9.75 -3.06 3.27
CA TYR A 180 10.26 -4.15 4.11
C TYR A 180 9.37 -5.40 4.02
N VAL A 181 9.96 -6.56 3.68
CA VAL A 181 9.26 -7.85 3.65
C VAL A 181 10.05 -8.95 4.36
N ILE A 182 9.35 -9.95 4.89
CA ILE A 182 9.93 -11.11 5.56
C ILE A 182 9.34 -12.40 4.96
N ASP A 183 10.17 -13.41 4.72
CA ASP A 183 9.70 -14.71 4.24
C ASP A 183 9.29 -15.65 5.39
N ASN A 184 8.82 -16.86 5.05
CA ASN A 184 8.41 -17.86 6.04
C ASN A 184 9.59 -18.39 6.89
N SER A 185 10.82 -18.31 6.36
CA SER A 185 12.04 -18.69 7.08
C SER A 185 12.54 -17.61 8.03
N GLY A 186 12.00 -16.39 7.92
CA GLY A 186 12.40 -15.21 8.66
C GLY A 186 13.51 -14.40 7.99
N ASN A 187 13.90 -14.73 6.74
CA ASN A 187 14.84 -13.90 6.00
C ASN A 187 14.17 -12.55 5.72
N PHE A 188 14.92 -11.48 5.94
CA PHE A 188 14.42 -10.12 5.79
C PHE A 188 14.92 -9.50 4.51
N TYR A 189 14.04 -8.86 3.77
CA TYR A 189 14.34 -8.22 2.50
C TYR A 189 13.84 -6.79 2.49
N PHE A 190 14.58 -5.93 1.80
CA PHE A 190 14.26 -4.51 1.72
C PHE A 190 14.84 -3.90 0.45
N SER A 191 14.12 -2.95 -0.12
CA SER A 191 14.67 -2.13 -1.19
C SER A 191 15.46 -0.96 -0.60
N PHE A 192 16.55 -0.55 -1.24
CA PHE A 192 17.26 0.65 -0.84
C PHE A 192 17.88 1.39 -2.02
N ASN A 193 17.94 2.71 -1.86
CA ASN A 193 18.62 3.62 -2.76
C ASN A 193 20.08 3.79 -2.31
N TYR A 194 21.01 3.84 -3.26
CA TYR A 194 22.43 4.07 -3.01
C TYR A 194 23.04 4.98 -4.07
N LEU A 195 24.15 5.65 -3.76
CA LEU A 195 24.85 6.51 -4.72
C LEU A 195 25.74 5.67 -5.64
N THR A 196 25.50 5.77 -6.95
CA THR A 196 26.36 5.16 -7.99
C THR A 196 27.43 6.14 -8.49
N SER A 197 27.12 7.44 -8.47
CA SER A 197 28.05 8.57 -8.72
C SER A 197 27.63 9.80 -7.91
N SER A 198 28.29 10.94 -8.09
CA SER A 198 27.99 12.21 -7.37
C SER A 198 26.54 12.70 -7.56
N ASP A 199 25.88 12.26 -8.61
CA ASP A 199 24.59 12.76 -9.11
C ASP A 199 23.59 11.65 -9.43
N LYS A 200 23.96 10.37 -9.28
CA LYS A 200 23.10 9.24 -9.65
C LYS A 200 22.79 8.34 -8.46
N VAL A 201 21.53 7.98 -8.36
CA VAL A 201 20.99 7.06 -7.36
C VAL A 201 20.63 5.75 -8.06
N GLY A 202 21.20 4.64 -7.60
CA GLY A 202 20.80 3.28 -7.98
C GLY A 202 19.78 2.71 -6.99
N LEU A 203 19.06 1.67 -7.42
CA LEU A 203 18.20 0.86 -6.56
C LEU A 203 18.85 -0.51 -6.35
N ALA A 204 18.76 -1.05 -5.15
CA ALA A 204 19.20 -2.40 -4.84
C ALA A 204 18.17 -3.13 -3.94
N LEU A 205 18.21 -4.46 -3.97
CA LEU A 205 17.52 -5.33 -3.03
C LEU A 205 18.54 -5.84 -2.01
N GLY A 206 18.32 -5.55 -0.73
CA GLY A 206 19.04 -6.11 0.39
C GLY A 206 18.36 -7.37 0.92
N SER A 207 19.15 -8.33 1.41
CA SER A 207 18.69 -9.49 2.17
C SER A 207 19.57 -9.70 3.39
N ILE A 208 18.94 -9.92 4.53
CA ILE A 208 19.59 -10.37 5.77
C ILE A 208 18.99 -11.74 6.11
N PRO A 209 19.75 -12.83 5.93
CA PRO A 209 19.26 -14.17 6.24
C PRO A 209 18.93 -14.33 7.72
N PHE A 210 17.89 -15.08 8.06
CA PHE A 210 17.45 -15.22 9.45
C PHE A 210 18.53 -15.78 10.38
N LYS A 211 19.42 -16.64 9.87
CA LYS A 211 20.48 -17.29 10.66
C LYS A 211 21.83 -16.58 10.61
N SER A 212 21.98 -15.52 9.81
CA SER A 212 23.25 -14.78 9.68
C SER A 212 23.03 -13.28 9.71
N LYS A 213 23.94 -12.54 10.35
CA LYS A 213 23.83 -11.06 10.43
C LYS A 213 24.41 -10.34 9.21
N GLY A 214 24.92 -11.06 8.22
CA GLY A 214 25.52 -10.48 7.02
C GLY A 214 24.47 -10.10 6.00
N MET A 215 24.47 -8.83 5.57
CA MET A 215 23.65 -8.40 4.45
C MET A 215 24.26 -8.90 3.13
N LYS A 216 23.40 -9.42 2.24
CA LYS A 216 23.67 -9.55 0.81
C LYS A 216 22.89 -8.48 0.06
N ALA A 217 23.40 -8.01 -1.07
CA ALA A 217 22.69 -7.08 -1.93
C ALA A 217 22.78 -7.49 -3.40
N ILE A 218 21.75 -7.15 -4.17
CA ILE A 218 21.72 -7.25 -5.63
C ILE A 218 21.33 -5.87 -6.17
N GLU A 219 22.13 -5.35 -7.08
CA GLU A 219 21.85 -4.08 -7.76
C GLU A 219 20.77 -4.26 -8.83
N LEU A 220 19.79 -3.36 -8.85
CA LEU A 220 18.63 -3.36 -9.75
C LEU A 220 18.78 -2.20 -10.73
N ASN A 221 19.83 -2.27 -11.54
CA ASN A 221 20.18 -1.21 -12.46
C ASN A 221 19.26 -1.25 -13.69
N LEU A 222 18.59 -0.12 -13.96
CA LEU A 222 17.92 0.09 -15.24
C LEU A 222 18.95 0.30 -16.36
N SER A 223 18.60 -0.05 -17.60
CA SER A 223 19.38 0.34 -18.77
C SER A 223 19.56 1.88 -18.82
N SER A 224 20.74 2.32 -19.28
CA SER A 224 21.27 3.68 -19.04
C SER A 224 20.32 4.82 -19.42
N GLN A 225 20.35 5.90 -18.60
CA GLN A 225 19.60 7.16 -18.67
C GLN A 225 18.15 7.19 -18.15
N LYS A 226 17.60 6.06 -17.68
CA LYS A 226 16.25 6.03 -17.11
C LYS A 226 16.24 6.48 -15.65
N GLU A 227 15.34 7.39 -15.31
CA GLU A 227 15.02 7.76 -13.93
C GLU A 227 13.97 6.79 -13.39
N MET A 228 14.35 6.07 -12.33
CA MET A 228 13.42 5.17 -11.66
C MET A 228 12.43 5.98 -10.82
N HIS A 229 11.14 5.75 -11.01
CA HIS A 229 10.07 6.38 -10.25
C HIS A 229 9.26 5.32 -9.51
N ASN A 230 9.50 5.20 -8.21
CA ASN A 230 8.74 4.38 -7.26
C ASN A 230 8.77 2.87 -7.60
N GLY A 231 8.99 2.05 -6.58
CA GLY A 231 8.93 0.60 -6.70
C GLY A 231 8.16 0.00 -5.53
N VAL A 232 7.46 -1.10 -5.80
CA VAL A 232 6.82 -1.94 -4.79
C VAL A 232 7.53 -3.29 -4.75
N LEU A 233 7.77 -3.81 -3.55
CA LEU A 233 8.41 -5.09 -3.28
C LEU A 233 7.35 -6.05 -2.72
N LYS A 234 7.26 -7.27 -3.25
CA LYS A 234 6.37 -8.29 -2.68
C LYS A 234 6.93 -9.70 -2.86
N ILE A 235 6.70 -10.54 -1.85
CA ILE A 235 7.02 -11.98 -1.92
C ILE A 235 5.88 -12.69 -2.64
N ASN A 236 6.25 -13.49 -3.64
CA ASN A 236 5.36 -14.46 -4.26
C ASN A 236 5.47 -15.80 -3.50
N SER A 237 4.42 -16.15 -2.77
CA SER A 237 4.39 -17.41 -2.01
C SER A 237 4.17 -18.64 -2.88
N PHE A 238 3.71 -18.49 -4.13
CA PHE A 238 3.46 -19.62 -5.04
C PHE A 238 4.75 -20.25 -5.55
N ASP A 239 5.80 -19.44 -5.79
CA ASP A 239 7.06 -19.91 -6.38
C ASP A 239 8.31 -19.51 -5.56
N ASN A 240 8.12 -19.01 -4.34
CA ASN A 240 9.19 -18.59 -3.44
C ASN A 240 10.16 -17.56 -4.07
N THR A 241 9.59 -16.57 -4.78
CA THR A 241 10.33 -15.47 -5.37
C THR A 241 9.97 -14.12 -4.77
N ILE A 242 10.79 -13.12 -5.04
CA ILE A 242 10.52 -11.71 -4.77
C ILE A 242 10.30 -11.00 -6.11
N SER A 243 9.26 -10.18 -6.19
CA SER A 243 9.06 -9.26 -7.32
C SER A 243 9.25 -7.82 -6.88
N ILE A 244 9.97 -7.06 -7.70
CA ILE A 244 10.12 -5.61 -7.59
C ILE A 244 9.64 -4.99 -8.89
N ASN A 245 8.51 -4.30 -8.80
CA ASN A 245 7.88 -3.69 -9.96
C ASN A 245 7.76 -2.19 -9.72
N GLY A 246 7.96 -1.40 -10.76
CA GLY A 246 7.88 0.04 -10.66
C GLY A 246 7.79 0.73 -12.00
N MET A 247 7.81 2.05 -11.96
CA MET A 247 7.73 2.91 -13.15
C MET A 247 9.09 3.54 -13.42
N PHE A 248 9.37 3.89 -14.67
CA PHE A 248 10.53 4.70 -15.01
C PHE A 248 10.14 5.81 -15.99
N LYS A 249 10.91 6.89 -15.98
CA LYS A 249 10.88 7.95 -17.00
C LYS A 249 12.19 7.96 -17.76
N ASP A 250 12.09 8.23 -19.05
CA ASP A 250 13.23 8.35 -19.95
C ASP A 250 13.13 9.68 -20.70
N GLU A 251 14.11 10.55 -20.52
CA GLU A 251 14.18 11.85 -21.19
C GLU A 251 14.98 11.72 -22.50
N VAL A 252 14.27 11.67 -23.62
CA VAL A 252 14.88 11.58 -24.95
C VAL A 252 14.99 12.98 -25.55
N ILE A 253 16.20 13.52 -25.63
CA ILE A 253 16.47 14.80 -26.30
C ILE A 253 16.43 14.58 -27.82
N LYS A 254 15.40 15.14 -28.48
CA LYS A 254 15.33 15.19 -29.94
C LYS A 254 15.88 16.52 -30.43
N GLU A 255 16.99 16.48 -31.16
CA GLU A 255 17.49 17.65 -31.88
C GLU A 255 16.57 17.97 -33.07
N LYS A 256 15.73 18.99 -32.93
CA LYS A 256 15.10 19.67 -34.07
C LYS A 256 15.55 21.13 -34.07
N LYS A 257 16.40 21.55 -35.01
CA LYS A 257 16.70 22.98 -35.16
C LYS A 257 15.40 23.74 -35.47
N PRO A 258 15.08 24.86 -34.80
CA PRO A 258 15.90 25.63 -33.84
C PRO A 258 15.61 25.39 -32.33
N LYS A 259 14.79 24.39 -31.94
CA LYS A 259 14.45 24.11 -30.53
C LYS A 259 14.66 22.63 -30.16
N GLN A 260 15.50 22.37 -29.16
CA GLN A 260 15.57 21.04 -28.55
C GLN A 260 14.19 20.67 -28.00
N LEU A 261 13.66 19.53 -28.45
CA LEU A 261 12.41 18.98 -27.94
C LEU A 261 12.77 17.82 -27.02
N VAL A 262 12.49 17.96 -25.73
CA VAL A 262 12.64 16.86 -24.76
C VAL A 262 11.36 16.03 -24.81
N GLU A 263 11.46 14.79 -25.28
CA GLU A 263 10.36 13.82 -25.20
C GLU A 263 10.54 12.97 -23.95
N ARG A 264 9.57 13.03 -23.04
CA ARG A 264 9.54 12.18 -21.85
C ARG A 264 8.74 10.92 -22.14
N LYS A 265 9.42 9.79 -22.20
CA LYS A 265 8.79 8.47 -22.29
C LYS A 265 8.61 7.89 -20.89
N VAL A 266 7.61 7.04 -20.75
CA VAL A 266 7.30 6.35 -19.50
C VAL A 266 7.21 4.86 -19.78
N GLY A 267 7.70 4.07 -18.84
CA GLY A 267 7.61 2.63 -18.89
C GLY A 267 7.52 2.00 -17.52
N ILE A 268 7.52 0.68 -17.50
CA ILE A 268 7.55 -0.14 -16.31
C ILE A 268 8.83 -0.97 -16.30
N PHE A 269 9.34 -1.24 -15.10
CA PHE A 269 10.39 -2.22 -14.90
C PHE A 269 9.91 -3.33 -13.96
N THR A 270 10.52 -4.49 -14.09
CA THR A 270 10.27 -5.64 -13.23
C THR A 270 11.57 -6.39 -13.00
N TYR A 271 11.79 -6.79 -11.76
CA TYR A 271 12.82 -7.76 -11.37
C TYR A 271 12.17 -8.89 -10.59
N LYS A 272 12.41 -10.12 -11.00
CA LYS A 272 12.04 -11.34 -10.30
C LYS A 272 13.30 -11.98 -9.73
N ILE A 273 13.32 -12.20 -8.42
CA ILE A 273 14.48 -12.67 -7.67
C ILE A 273 14.15 -14.02 -7.04
N ASP A 274 15.00 -15.01 -7.28
CA ASP A 274 14.98 -16.30 -6.58
C ASP A 274 15.50 -16.08 -5.16
N MET A 275 14.68 -16.39 -4.14
CA MET A 275 15.03 -16.10 -2.74
C MET A 275 16.12 -17.02 -2.18
N GLU A 276 16.25 -18.22 -2.70
CA GLU A 276 17.23 -19.21 -2.22
C GLU A 276 18.63 -18.87 -2.74
N LYS A 277 18.73 -18.63 -4.05
CA LYS A 277 19.98 -18.25 -4.72
C LYS A 277 20.33 -16.79 -4.50
N PHE A 278 19.33 -15.98 -4.14
CA PHE A 278 19.40 -14.53 -4.09
C PHE A 278 20.00 -13.97 -5.39
N ALA A 279 19.33 -14.27 -6.50
CA ALA A 279 19.76 -13.93 -7.85
C ALA A 279 18.56 -13.49 -8.71
N ILE A 280 18.79 -12.55 -9.63
CA ILE A 280 17.79 -12.15 -10.62
C ILE A 280 17.60 -13.32 -11.59
N ILE A 281 16.37 -13.82 -11.69
CA ILE A 281 16.01 -14.90 -12.62
C ILE A 281 15.26 -14.39 -13.86
N SER A 282 14.62 -13.22 -13.75
CA SER A 282 14.01 -12.53 -14.88
C SER A 282 13.96 -11.04 -14.59
N SER A 283 14.22 -10.22 -15.60
CA SER A 283 13.98 -8.79 -15.54
C SER A 283 13.61 -8.25 -16.92
N PHE A 284 12.83 -7.19 -16.93
CA PHE A 284 12.55 -6.46 -18.15
C PHE A 284 12.28 -4.99 -17.86
N GLU A 285 12.44 -4.20 -18.90
CA GLU A 285 12.04 -2.80 -18.96
C GLU A 285 11.27 -2.62 -20.26
N THR A 286 10.09 -2.05 -20.18
CA THR A 286 9.32 -1.74 -21.38
C THR A 286 8.58 -0.43 -21.25
N TYR A 287 8.40 0.24 -22.37
CA TYR A 287 7.53 1.42 -22.42
C TYR A 287 6.07 1.02 -22.31
N LEU A 288 5.23 1.97 -21.92
CA LEU A 288 3.78 1.79 -21.96
C LEU A 288 3.33 1.35 -23.36
N SER A 289 2.40 0.39 -23.42
CA SER A 289 1.83 -0.04 -24.69
C SER A 289 1.17 1.14 -25.41
N LYS A 290 1.07 1.07 -26.76
CA LYS A 290 0.45 2.15 -27.55
C LYS A 290 -0.97 2.48 -27.07
N GLU A 291 -1.76 1.45 -26.72
CA GLU A 291 -3.11 1.60 -26.19
C GLU A 291 -3.11 2.38 -24.86
N VAL A 292 -2.26 1.98 -23.91
CA VAL A 292 -2.13 2.65 -22.61
C VAL A 292 -1.63 4.09 -22.79
N TYR A 293 -0.60 4.29 -23.62
CA TYR A 293 -0.07 5.62 -23.91
C TYR A 293 -1.15 6.57 -24.45
N ILE A 294 -1.96 6.12 -25.41
CA ILE A 294 -3.05 6.91 -25.98
C ILE A 294 -4.10 7.22 -24.91
N SER A 295 -4.54 6.22 -24.12
CA SER A 295 -5.55 6.43 -23.08
C SER A 295 -5.12 7.44 -22.01
N LEU A 296 -3.81 7.55 -21.76
CA LEU A 296 -3.24 8.49 -20.81
C LEU A 296 -2.92 9.86 -21.43
N SER A 297 -2.99 10.01 -22.75
CA SER A 297 -2.68 11.28 -23.42
C SER A 297 -3.94 12.16 -23.48
N TYR A 298 -3.97 13.26 -22.72
CA TYR A 298 -5.08 14.21 -22.78
C TYR A 298 -4.76 15.33 -23.76
N MET A 299 -5.71 15.62 -24.63
CA MET A 299 -5.71 16.84 -25.45
C MET A 299 -6.81 17.76 -24.91
N ASN A 300 -6.53 18.52 -23.85
CA ASN A 300 -7.42 19.62 -23.49
C ASN A 300 -7.09 20.86 -24.34
N ILE A 301 -8.01 21.83 -24.41
CA ILE A 301 -7.88 23.03 -25.26
C ILE A 301 -6.67 23.92 -24.85
N VAL A 302 -6.11 23.74 -23.65
CA VAL A 302 -5.12 24.64 -23.04
C VAL A 302 -3.69 24.07 -23.06
N THR A 303 -3.49 22.77 -22.79
CA THR A 303 -2.18 22.11 -22.83
C THR A 303 -2.36 20.59 -22.97
N PRO A 304 -1.67 19.93 -23.92
CA PRO A 304 -1.64 18.48 -23.98
C PRO A 304 -0.88 17.93 -22.76
N PHE A 305 -1.47 16.95 -22.07
CA PHE A 305 -0.79 16.22 -21.02
C PHE A 305 -0.37 14.87 -21.58
N LEU A 306 0.92 14.71 -21.79
CA LEU A 306 1.49 13.45 -22.22
C LEU A 306 1.79 12.57 -21.00
N PRO A 307 1.90 11.24 -21.15
CA PRO A 307 2.26 10.35 -20.05
C PRO A 307 3.51 10.78 -19.29
N GLY A 308 4.51 11.35 -19.97
CA GLY A 308 5.75 11.84 -19.35
C GLY A 308 5.55 12.97 -18.32
N ASP A 309 4.47 13.74 -18.43
CA ASP A 309 4.16 14.89 -17.57
C ASP A 309 3.37 14.51 -16.31
N LYS A 310 2.97 13.24 -16.20
CA LYS A 310 2.18 12.73 -15.07
C LYS A 310 3.05 12.20 -13.94
N LEU A 311 2.45 12.06 -12.77
CA LEU A 311 3.01 11.41 -11.59
C LEU A 311 2.47 9.98 -11.51
N TYR A 312 3.34 9.05 -11.13
CA TYR A 312 3.00 7.64 -11.02
C TYR A 312 3.34 7.11 -9.63
N THR A 313 2.47 6.27 -9.10
CA THR A 313 2.68 5.54 -7.85
C THR A 313 2.56 4.05 -8.12
N ALA A 314 3.59 3.29 -7.77
CA ALA A 314 3.54 1.83 -7.77
C ALA A 314 2.75 1.40 -6.52
N ASP A 315 1.55 0.86 -6.72
CA ASP A 315 0.60 0.66 -5.63
C ASP A 315 0.65 -0.76 -5.05
N ASP A 316 0.66 -1.79 -5.91
CA ASP A 316 0.72 -3.18 -5.45
C ASP A 316 1.19 -4.15 -6.55
N ILE A 317 1.53 -5.37 -6.14
CA ILE A 317 1.68 -6.55 -6.98
C ILE A 317 0.69 -7.60 -6.48
N LEU A 318 -0.21 -8.10 -7.32
CA LEU A 318 -1.08 -9.22 -6.95
C LEU A 318 -0.58 -10.49 -7.61
N PHE A 319 -0.52 -11.59 -6.85
CA PHE A 319 -0.02 -12.87 -7.35
C PHE A 319 -1.14 -13.89 -7.49
N THR A 320 -0.95 -14.77 -8.47
CA THR A 320 -1.68 -16.01 -8.67
C THR A 320 -0.67 -17.12 -8.94
N GLU A 321 -1.14 -18.35 -9.03
CA GLU A 321 -0.29 -19.46 -9.44
C GLU A 321 0.27 -19.25 -10.87
N ASN A 322 -0.49 -18.59 -11.75
CA ASN A 322 -0.18 -18.51 -13.17
C ASN A 322 0.31 -17.13 -13.66
N ALA A 323 0.31 -16.11 -12.81
CA ALA A 323 0.64 -14.74 -13.20
C ALA A 323 0.89 -13.82 -12.00
N SER A 324 1.50 -12.67 -12.28
CA SER A 324 1.50 -11.51 -11.39
C SER A 324 0.89 -10.30 -12.08
N TYR A 325 0.28 -9.41 -11.29
CA TYR A 325 -0.37 -8.20 -11.74
C TYR A 325 0.29 -7.00 -11.09
N PHE A 326 1.01 -6.20 -11.86
CA PHE A 326 1.53 -4.92 -11.40
C PHE A 326 0.46 -3.84 -11.52
N ILE A 327 0.23 -3.11 -10.42
CA ILE A 327 -0.78 -2.06 -10.32
C ILE A 327 -0.07 -0.74 -10.03
N ALA A 328 -0.34 0.28 -10.84
CA ALA A 328 0.14 1.63 -10.63
C ALA A 328 -0.96 2.67 -10.83
N SER A 329 -1.01 3.68 -9.98
CA SER A 329 -1.92 4.81 -10.14
C SER A 329 -1.24 5.98 -10.81
N VAL A 330 -2.06 6.72 -11.55
CA VAL A 330 -1.66 7.89 -12.31
C VAL A 330 -2.34 9.11 -11.72
N SER A 331 -1.57 10.17 -11.51
CA SER A 331 -2.08 11.47 -11.08
C SER A 331 -1.42 12.62 -11.84
N TYR A 332 -2.13 13.72 -11.95
CA TYR A 332 -1.63 14.94 -12.59
C TYR A 332 -2.33 16.17 -12.05
N THR A 333 -1.76 17.32 -12.37
CA THR A 333 -2.27 18.60 -11.90
C THR A 333 -3.04 19.29 -13.02
N VAL A 334 -4.33 19.53 -12.80
CA VAL A 334 -5.14 20.34 -13.73
C VAL A 334 -5.07 21.79 -13.28
N LYS A 335 -4.50 22.66 -14.12
CA LYS A 335 -4.53 24.10 -13.93
C LYS A 335 -5.86 24.65 -14.46
N SER A 336 -6.76 24.98 -13.55
CA SER A 336 -7.89 25.90 -13.79
C SER A 336 -7.62 27.21 -13.02
N ASN A 337 -8.61 28.09 -12.83
CA ASN A 337 -8.49 29.23 -11.89
C ASN A 337 -8.12 28.79 -10.45
N THR A 338 -8.15 27.49 -10.17
CA THR A 338 -7.62 26.81 -8.98
C THR A 338 -6.83 25.55 -9.39
N THR A 339 -5.74 25.25 -8.67
CA THR A 339 -4.89 24.06 -8.89
C THR A 339 -5.49 22.85 -8.16
N TYR A 340 -5.90 21.81 -8.88
CA TYR A 340 -6.31 20.53 -8.28
C TYR A 340 -5.37 19.41 -8.72
N ASN A 341 -5.00 18.54 -7.78
CA ASN A 341 -4.39 17.25 -8.10
C ASN A 341 -5.53 16.27 -8.38
N VAL A 342 -5.58 15.72 -9.58
CA VAL A 342 -6.58 14.74 -9.98
C VAL A 342 -5.90 13.36 -10.06
N SER A 343 -6.56 12.33 -9.55
CA SER A 343 -6.13 10.93 -9.61
C SER A 343 -7.12 10.17 -10.49
N ASP A 344 -6.67 9.75 -11.66
CA ASP A 344 -7.58 9.40 -12.75
C ASP A 344 -7.39 8.01 -13.34
N GLU A 345 -6.21 7.40 -13.30
CA GLU A 345 -6.09 6.07 -13.90
C GLU A 345 -5.37 5.08 -13.03
N ILE A 346 -5.75 3.83 -13.22
CA ILE A 346 -5.04 2.67 -12.74
C ILE A 346 -4.47 1.97 -13.98
N ILE A 347 -3.16 1.79 -14.01
CA ILE A 347 -2.48 0.93 -14.97
C ILE A 347 -2.38 -0.45 -14.34
N VAL A 348 -2.78 -1.46 -15.11
CA VAL A 348 -2.66 -2.87 -14.71
C VAL A 348 -1.87 -3.59 -15.78
N THR A 349 -0.78 -4.23 -15.36
CA THR A 349 0.05 -5.05 -16.25
C THR A 349 0.04 -6.49 -15.78
N LYS A 350 -0.35 -7.41 -16.65
CA LYS A 350 -0.24 -8.85 -16.39
C LYS A 350 1.11 -9.37 -16.89
N ILE A 351 1.81 -10.05 -16.00
CA ILE A 351 3.13 -10.64 -16.23
C ILE A 351 3.02 -12.14 -15.97
N ASN A 352 3.41 -12.95 -16.95
CA ASN A 352 3.36 -14.41 -16.84
C ASN A 352 4.52 -14.95 -15.94
N PRO A 353 4.56 -16.26 -15.63
CA PRO A 353 5.55 -16.82 -14.72
C PRO A 353 6.99 -16.69 -15.23
N GLU A 354 7.20 -16.64 -16.55
CA GLU A 354 8.51 -16.41 -17.19
C GLU A 354 8.97 -14.94 -17.10
N GLY A 355 8.13 -14.04 -16.60
CA GLY A 355 8.42 -12.61 -16.50
C GLY A 355 8.21 -11.87 -17.82
N LYS A 356 7.31 -12.34 -18.69
CA LYS A 356 6.91 -11.63 -19.91
C LYS A 356 5.56 -10.97 -19.71
N ILE A 357 5.39 -9.78 -20.29
CA ILE A 357 4.11 -9.08 -20.29
C ILE A 357 3.17 -9.75 -21.28
N GLU A 358 1.97 -10.10 -20.80
CA GLU A 358 0.90 -10.57 -21.66
C GLU A 358 0.05 -9.40 -22.17
N TRP A 359 -0.29 -8.47 -21.28
CA TRP A 359 -1.04 -7.27 -21.63
C TRP A 359 -0.85 -6.15 -20.61
N MET A 360 -1.14 -4.92 -21.05
CA MET A 360 -1.28 -3.74 -20.19
C MET A 360 -2.62 -3.07 -20.47
N LYS A 361 -3.34 -2.67 -19.42
CA LYS A 361 -4.64 -2.01 -19.52
C LYS A 361 -4.71 -0.79 -18.60
N THR A 362 -5.57 0.14 -18.96
CA THR A 362 -5.97 1.26 -18.11
C THR A 362 -7.40 1.06 -17.62
N ILE A 363 -7.64 1.38 -16.36
CA ILE A 363 -8.97 1.47 -15.78
C ILE A 363 -9.27 2.94 -15.55
N PRO A 364 -10.35 3.48 -16.15
CA PRO A 364 -10.73 4.87 -15.95
C PRO A 364 -11.26 5.05 -14.52
N LYS A 365 -10.73 6.06 -13.86
CA LYS A 365 -11.15 6.57 -12.56
C LYS A 365 -11.10 8.10 -12.65
N SER A 366 -11.74 8.83 -11.76
CA SER A 366 -11.47 10.26 -11.65
C SER A 366 -11.90 10.78 -10.30
N THR A 367 -10.95 11.31 -9.54
CA THR A 367 -11.22 11.92 -8.23
C THR A 367 -10.37 13.16 -8.04
N SER A 368 -10.98 14.20 -7.48
CA SER A 368 -10.26 15.38 -6.97
C SER A 368 -9.81 15.20 -5.51
N ASP A 369 -10.24 14.14 -4.86
CA ASP A 369 -9.89 13.81 -3.48
C ASP A 369 -9.03 12.54 -3.43
N LYS A 370 -7.78 12.69 -3.02
CA LYS A 370 -6.81 11.58 -2.88
C LYS A 370 -7.25 10.55 -1.84
N ALA A 371 -8.11 10.94 -0.90
CA ALA A 371 -8.62 10.04 0.13
C ALA A 371 -9.63 9.03 -0.47
N ILE A 372 -10.18 9.33 -1.66
CA ILE A 372 -11.02 8.42 -2.45
C ILE A 372 -10.12 7.53 -3.33
N SER A 373 -9.55 6.51 -2.70
CA SER A 373 -8.69 5.51 -3.34
C SER A 373 -9.51 4.41 -4.04
N TYR A 374 -8.90 3.24 -4.20
CA TYR A 374 -9.51 2.01 -4.70
C TYR A 374 -9.03 0.81 -3.88
N ASN A 375 -9.76 -0.29 -3.96
CA ASN A 375 -9.36 -1.59 -3.44
C ASN A 375 -9.16 -2.54 -4.60
N SER A 376 -8.16 -3.43 -4.53
CA SER A 376 -7.89 -4.44 -5.54
C SER A 376 -7.72 -5.83 -4.94
N VAL A 377 -8.19 -6.85 -5.66
CA VAL A 377 -8.02 -8.27 -5.31
C VAL A 377 -7.88 -9.11 -6.55
N VAL A 378 -7.34 -10.31 -6.38
CA VAL A 378 -7.37 -11.35 -7.40
C VAL A 378 -8.25 -12.51 -6.94
N PHE A 379 -9.05 -13.01 -7.86
CA PHE A 379 -9.86 -14.22 -7.69
C PHE A 379 -9.98 -14.94 -9.04
N ASN A 380 -9.72 -16.25 -9.07
CA ASN A 380 -9.74 -17.06 -10.30
C ASN A 380 -8.92 -16.47 -11.47
N ASP A 381 -7.72 -15.98 -11.18
CA ASP A 381 -6.84 -15.28 -12.13
C ASP A 381 -7.41 -13.97 -12.70
N ASP A 382 -8.55 -13.48 -12.21
CA ASP A 382 -9.12 -12.19 -12.61
C ASP A 382 -8.84 -11.14 -11.52
N VAL A 383 -8.57 -9.91 -11.95
CA VAL A 383 -8.30 -8.79 -11.03
C VAL A 383 -9.54 -7.92 -10.89
N TYR A 384 -9.96 -7.64 -9.67
CA TYR A 384 -11.13 -6.84 -9.36
C TYR A 384 -10.70 -5.54 -8.68
N PHE A 385 -11.28 -4.43 -9.11
CA PHE A 385 -11.06 -3.10 -8.57
C PHE A 385 -12.39 -2.52 -8.10
N LEU A 386 -12.48 -2.19 -6.80
CA LEU A 386 -13.64 -1.52 -6.22
C LEU A 386 -13.30 -0.07 -5.88
N PHE A 387 -14.05 0.86 -6.44
CA PHE A 387 -13.90 2.28 -6.14
C PHE A 387 -15.20 3.05 -6.38
N LEU A 388 -15.19 4.34 -6.04
CA LEU A 388 -16.30 5.23 -6.30
C LEU A 388 -16.16 5.85 -7.68
N GLU A 389 -17.29 6.06 -8.35
CA GLU A 389 -17.40 6.74 -9.63
C GLU A 389 -18.47 7.85 -9.60
N HIS A 390 -18.29 8.92 -10.38
CA HIS A 390 -19.31 9.95 -10.53
C HIS A 390 -20.55 9.40 -11.26
N PRO A 391 -21.79 9.67 -10.82
CA PRO A 391 -23.00 9.09 -11.42
C PRO A 391 -23.18 9.32 -12.93
N LYS A 392 -22.69 10.46 -13.44
CA LYS A 392 -22.69 10.76 -14.88
C LYS A 392 -21.91 9.75 -15.72
N ASN A 393 -20.92 9.08 -15.14
CA ASN A 393 -20.11 8.10 -15.84
C ASN A 393 -20.81 6.73 -15.94
N ALA A 394 -22.01 6.56 -15.35
CA ALA A 394 -22.76 5.30 -15.42
C ALA A 394 -23.11 4.89 -16.86
N LYS A 395 -23.32 5.88 -17.74
CA LYS A 395 -23.63 5.67 -19.17
C LYS A 395 -22.39 5.66 -20.07
N PHE A 396 -21.21 5.89 -19.50
CA PHE A 396 -19.98 5.96 -20.26
C PHE A 396 -19.52 4.56 -20.67
N ASP A 397 -19.29 4.35 -21.97
CA ASP A 397 -18.62 3.13 -22.44
C ASP A 397 -17.12 3.27 -22.19
N TYR A 398 -16.61 2.53 -21.19
CA TYR A 398 -15.20 2.53 -20.83
C TYR A 398 -14.28 2.11 -21.98
N LYS A 399 -14.80 1.45 -23.02
CA LYS A 399 -14.03 1.11 -24.24
C LYS A 399 -13.73 2.33 -25.10
N GLU A 400 -14.55 3.37 -25.00
CA GLU A 400 -14.36 4.65 -25.65
C GLU A 400 -13.60 5.64 -24.75
N TYR A 401 -13.00 5.15 -23.67
CA TYR A 401 -12.24 6.00 -22.75
C TYR A 401 -11.07 6.66 -23.47
N VAL A 402 -11.26 7.95 -23.76
CA VAL A 402 -10.20 8.89 -24.01
C VAL A 402 -10.07 9.72 -22.75
N GLY A 403 -8.83 9.90 -22.34
CA GLY A 403 -8.57 10.57 -21.10
C GLY A 403 -9.26 11.94 -20.94
N GLY A 404 -9.67 12.28 -19.70
CA GLY A 404 -10.28 13.58 -19.37
C GLY A 404 -11.77 13.70 -19.74
N THR A 405 -12.36 12.64 -20.28
CA THR A 405 -13.81 12.54 -20.55
C THR A 405 -14.61 12.06 -19.34
N TYR A 406 -13.94 11.54 -18.31
CA TYR A 406 -14.56 11.08 -17.07
C TYR A 406 -14.86 12.26 -16.14
N GLU A 407 -16.07 12.29 -15.59
CA GLU A 407 -16.43 13.27 -14.56
C GLU A 407 -15.77 12.91 -13.23
N PRO A 408 -15.07 13.85 -12.57
CA PRO A 408 -14.40 13.60 -11.30
C PRO A 408 -15.41 13.52 -10.15
N ILE A 409 -15.13 12.64 -9.20
CA ILE A 409 -15.81 12.66 -7.91
C ILE A 409 -15.20 13.74 -7.03
N ARG A 410 -16.09 14.51 -6.39
CA ARG A 410 -15.74 15.55 -5.42
C ARG A 410 -16.24 15.26 -4.00
N LYS A 411 -17.19 14.34 -3.85
CA LYS A 411 -17.77 13.93 -2.57
C LYS A 411 -18.24 12.47 -2.61
N LEU A 412 -18.28 11.82 -1.45
CA LEU A 412 -18.70 10.42 -1.32
C LEU A 412 -20.20 10.21 -1.55
N ASP A 413 -21.00 11.16 -1.07
CA ASP A 413 -22.46 11.13 -1.12
C ASP A 413 -22.98 11.26 -2.56
N GLY A 414 -23.82 10.30 -2.95
CA GLY A 414 -24.37 10.17 -4.30
C GLY A 414 -23.41 9.56 -5.31
N ALA A 415 -22.16 9.22 -4.96
CA ALA A 415 -21.26 8.52 -5.88
C ALA A 415 -21.69 7.06 -6.12
N ASN A 416 -21.40 6.52 -7.29
CA ASN A 416 -21.66 5.13 -7.62
C ASN A 416 -20.52 4.24 -7.11
N VAL A 417 -20.82 3.15 -6.41
CA VAL A 417 -19.83 2.10 -6.17
C VAL A 417 -19.79 1.20 -7.39
N VAL A 418 -18.61 1.09 -7.98
CA VAL A 418 -18.38 0.30 -9.18
C VAL A 418 -17.30 -0.76 -8.93
N CYS A 419 -17.44 -1.88 -9.61
CA CYS A 419 -16.43 -2.91 -9.70
C CYS A 419 -15.95 -3.03 -11.15
N TYR A 420 -14.66 -2.84 -11.37
CA TYR A 420 -14.01 -3.20 -12.63
C TYR A 420 -13.34 -4.55 -12.48
N SER A 421 -13.58 -5.47 -13.40
CA SER A 421 -12.89 -6.76 -13.47
C SER A 421 -12.03 -6.81 -14.73
N LEU A 422 -10.77 -7.17 -14.60
CA LEU A 422 -9.90 -7.57 -15.70
C LEU A 422 -9.76 -9.07 -15.70
N SER A 423 -10.26 -9.70 -16.75
CA SER A 423 -10.09 -11.15 -16.91
C SER A 423 -8.64 -11.52 -17.15
N LYS A 424 -8.30 -12.80 -17.00
CA LYS A 424 -6.99 -13.35 -17.37
C LYS A 424 -6.52 -13.00 -18.79
N SER A 425 -7.44 -12.75 -19.74
CA SER A 425 -7.13 -12.36 -21.13
C SER A 425 -7.04 -10.83 -21.34
N GLY A 426 -7.25 -10.04 -20.29
CA GLY A 426 -7.23 -8.58 -20.35
C GLY A 426 -8.54 -7.95 -20.80
N GLN A 427 -9.64 -8.72 -20.90
CA GLN A 427 -10.97 -8.16 -21.09
C GLN A 427 -11.41 -7.42 -19.83
N LEU A 428 -11.63 -6.11 -19.95
CA LEU A 428 -12.16 -5.25 -18.91
C LEU A 428 -13.69 -5.31 -18.93
N ASN A 429 -14.33 -5.47 -17.77
CA ASN A 429 -15.77 -5.34 -17.58
C ASN A 429 -16.04 -4.39 -16.40
N LYS A 430 -17.15 -3.65 -16.49
CA LYS A 430 -17.61 -2.73 -15.45
C LYS A 430 -18.95 -3.22 -14.91
N THR A 431 -19.07 -3.31 -13.60
CA THR A 431 -20.31 -3.65 -12.90
C THR A 431 -20.66 -2.52 -11.94
N PHE A 432 -21.87 -1.97 -12.08
CA PHE A 432 -22.44 -1.09 -11.06
C PHE A 432 -22.92 -1.95 -9.89
N LEU A 433 -22.45 -1.65 -8.68
CA LEU A 433 -22.86 -2.38 -7.48
C LEU A 433 -24.07 -1.70 -6.83
N TYR A 434 -23.90 -0.43 -6.41
CA TYR A 434 -24.97 0.37 -5.82
C TYR A 434 -24.55 1.85 -5.72
N GLU A 435 -25.49 2.73 -5.35
CA GLU A 435 -25.24 4.18 -5.17
C GLU A 435 -25.04 4.54 -3.69
N ASN A 436 -24.04 5.37 -3.38
CA ASN A 436 -23.77 5.91 -2.04
C ASN A 436 -24.80 6.97 -1.59
N LYS A 437 -26.10 6.66 -1.63
CA LYS A 437 -27.18 7.52 -1.12
C LYS A 437 -27.51 7.26 0.35
N ASP A 438 -27.48 5.99 0.74
CA ASP A 438 -27.81 5.59 2.10
C ASP A 438 -26.57 5.45 2.96
N PHE A 439 -25.88 4.33 2.88
CA PHE A 439 -24.58 4.15 3.53
C PHE A 439 -23.48 4.26 2.47
N SER A 440 -22.55 5.18 2.67
CA SER A 440 -21.46 5.43 1.75
C SER A 440 -20.33 4.43 1.98
N PHE A 441 -19.93 3.70 0.94
CA PHE A 441 -18.67 2.98 0.95
C PHE A 441 -17.53 4.00 0.83
N TYR A 442 -16.52 3.86 1.67
CA TYR A 442 -15.31 4.65 1.62
C TYR A 442 -14.15 3.73 1.18
N PRO A 443 -13.66 3.84 -0.07
CA PRO A 443 -12.71 2.90 -0.67
C PRO A 443 -11.27 3.14 -0.16
N HIS A 444 -11.09 3.11 1.16
CA HIS A 444 -9.77 3.04 1.77
C HIS A 444 -9.33 1.57 1.84
N SER A 445 -8.03 1.30 1.64
CA SER A 445 -7.49 -0.08 1.60
C SER A 445 -7.83 -0.92 2.84
N GLN A 446 -8.11 -0.24 3.95
CA GLN A 446 -8.43 -0.84 5.23
C GLN A 446 -9.94 -1.12 5.43
N ASN A 447 -10.83 -0.64 4.55
CA ASN A 447 -12.29 -0.81 4.65
C ASN A 447 -12.83 -2.02 3.86
N PHE A 448 -11.92 -2.92 3.48
CA PHE A 448 -12.17 -3.97 2.52
C PHE A 448 -11.37 -5.22 2.92
N PHE A 449 -12.00 -6.39 2.87
CA PHE A 449 -11.33 -7.66 3.17
C PHE A 449 -11.93 -8.79 2.32
N LEU A 450 -11.08 -9.50 1.58
CA LEU A 450 -11.46 -10.74 0.89
C LEU A 450 -11.39 -11.91 1.86
N ASP A 451 -12.53 -12.52 2.16
CA ASP A 451 -12.59 -13.73 2.96
C ASP A 451 -12.28 -14.99 2.13
N LYS A 452 -12.06 -16.11 2.84
CA LYS A 452 -11.75 -17.43 2.25
C LYS A 452 -12.85 -18.01 1.35
N ASN A 453 -14.05 -17.43 1.38
CA ASN A 453 -15.23 -17.87 0.63
C ASN A 453 -15.58 -16.86 -0.48
N ASN A 454 -14.59 -16.10 -0.97
CA ASN A 454 -14.72 -15.11 -2.05
C ASN A 454 -15.69 -13.96 -1.73
N GLY A 455 -15.90 -13.75 -0.43
CA GLY A 455 -16.71 -12.70 0.12
C GLY A 455 -15.89 -11.46 0.39
N LEU A 456 -16.23 -10.37 -0.29
CA LEU A 456 -15.73 -9.05 -0.01
C LEU A 456 -16.51 -8.44 1.14
N LEU A 457 -15.93 -8.47 2.34
CA LEU A 457 -16.43 -7.72 3.48
C LEU A 457 -16.13 -6.23 3.25
N MET A 458 -17.17 -5.42 3.37
CA MET A 458 -17.15 -3.99 3.07
C MET A 458 -17.68 -3.21 4.27
N HIS A 459 -17.05 -2.08 4.56
CA HIS A 459 -17.46 -1.14 5.59
C HIS A 459 -18.14 0.11 4.97
N PHE A 460 -19.30 0.49 5.51
CA PHE A 460 -20.11 1.60 5.02
C PHE A 460 -20.46 2.58 6.16
N VAL A 461 -20.55 3.88 5.83
CA VAL A 461 -20.75 4.96 6.80
C VAL A 461 -21.89 5.92 6.39
N LYS A 462 -22.69 6.39 7.35
CA LYS A 462 -23.72 7.44 7.16
C LYS A 462 -23.89 8.27 8.43
N GLY A 463 -23.55 9.57 8.40
CA GLY A 463 -23.82 10.48 9.53
C GLY A 463 -23.32 9.96 10.89
N GLY A 464 -22.13 9.34 10.92
CA GLY A 464 -21.55 8.71 12.12
C GLY A 464 -22.10 7.33 12.47
N SER A 465 -23.12 6.83 11.77
CA SER A 465 -23.56 5.43 11.82
C SER A 465 -22.74 4.57 10.87
N GLU A 466 -22.57 3.30 11.22
CA GLU A 466 -21.72 2.35 10.51
C GLU A 466 -22.50 1.07 10.22
N LYS A 467 -22.19 0.44 9.09
CA LYS A 467 -22.70 -0.89 8.72
C LYS A 467 -21.63 -1.68 8.00
N PHE A 468 -21.74 -3.00 8.10
CA PHE A 468 -20.96 -3.93 7.31
C PHE A 468 -21.87 -4.65 6.33
N GLY A 469 -21.29 -5.06 5.21
CA GLY A 469 -21.96 -5.87 4.22
C GLY A 469 -20.95 -6.76 3.50
N LYS A 470 -21.46 -7.64 2.66
CA LYS A 470 -20.67 -8.61 1.93
C LYS A 470 -21.11 -8.66 0.48
N VAL A 471 -20.16 -8.60 -0.44
CA VAL A 471 -20.36 -8.86 -1.86
C VAL A 471 -19.60 -10.13 -2.23
N THR A 472 -20.27 -11.09 -2.86
CA THR A 472 -19.60 -12.31 -3.33
C THR A 472 -19.10 -12.10 -4.74
N ILE A 473 -17.80 -12.34 -4.97
CA ILE A 473 -17.23 -12.44 -6.31
C ILE A 473 -17.60 -13.81 -6.87
N LYS A 474 -18.08 -13.84 -8.11
CA LYS A 474 -18.49 -15.07 -8.79
C LYS A 474 -17.53 -15.43 -9.90
#